data_AF-A0A087TDW1-F1
#
_entry.id   AF-A0A087TDW1-F1
#
_cell.length_a   1.000
_cell.length_b   1.000
_cell.length_c   1.000
_cell.angle_alpha   90.00
_cell.angle_beta   90.00
_cell.angle_gamma   90.00
#
_symmetry.space_group_name_H-M   'P 1'
#
loop_
_entity.id
_entity.type
_entity.pdbx_description
1 polymer ?
#
loop_
_entity_poly.entity_id
_entity_poly.type
_entity_poly.pdbx_seq_one_letter_code
_entity_poly.pdbx_strand_id
1 'polypeptide(L)'
;MQDALSLPPLVLSCLSALIIYLSSFKLKNIMKIFKNMKEFSTNECMVLNAATLKGLEVLKNNSNYTEHGSLLWILNKTLTKFGERMLKLWIAKPLKNLQCIEDRLNIVTELMHSESVVFRIIQNVLGKLPDLEQILCGAFYHRCSCNDLFKLIQALNNIRTEFLCITDKITVEVKQPKLRNILLDIPRLLDDIKEYYDNIDPKAAKEGDFANIFLSTSLYPDLERCKHEIILAEKKLDDLRPKICKVLRLPGFKYVTVAGQKYLIEIPNNYISGVPNDWLKISA
;
A
#
# COMPACT_ATOMS: atom_id res chain seq x y z
N MET A 1 24.27 8.99 7.80
CA MET A 1 25.41 8.02 7.78
C MET A 1 26.45 8.36 8.84
N GLN A 2 26.61 9.63 9.24
CA GLN A 2 27.41 10.03 10.41
C GLN A 2 26.99 9.32 11.70
N ASP A 3 25.68 9.16 11.96
CA ASP A 3 25.18 8.44 13.15
C ASP A 3 25.49 6.93 13.15
N ALA A 4 25.89 6.35 12.00
CA ALA A 4 26.24 4.94 11.95
C ALA A 4 27.65 4.69 12.48
N LEU A 5 28.56 5.67 12.33
CA LEU A 5 29.97 5.54 12.73
C LEU A 5 30.16 5.58 14.26
N SER A 6 29.14 5.98 15.02
CA SER A 6 29.14 5.93 16.49
C SER A 6 28.70 4.56 17.05
N LEU A 7 28.27 3.62 16.21
CA LEU A 7 27.85 2.29 16.65
C LEU A 7 29.06 1.42 17.05
N PRO A 8 28.88 0.47 17.99
CA PRO A 8 29.94 -0.47 18.36
C PRO A 8 30.48 -1.26 17.16
N PRO A 9 31.78 -1.61 17.11
CA PRO A 9 32.40 -2.29 15.96
C PRO A 9 31.73 -3.59 15.54
N LEU A 10 31.22 -4.37 16.51
CA LEU A 10 30.51 -5.62 16.23
C LEU A 10 29.16 -5.34 15.56
N VAL A 11 28.43 -4.31 16.00
CA VAL A 11 27.16 -3.90 15.40
C VAL A 11 27.39 -3.43 13.97
N LEU A 12 28.45 -2.65 13.73
CA LEU A 12 28.86 -2.22 12.38
C LEU A 12 29.17 -3.41 11.46
N SER A 13 29.86 -4.42 11.97
CA SER A 13 30.20 -5.64 11.21
C SER A 13 28.94 -6.41 10.80
N CYS A 14 28.02 -6.64 11.74
CA CYS A 14 26.72 -7.27 11.47
C CYS A 14 25.85 -6.44 10.51
N LEU A 15 25.85 -5.11 10.70
CA LEU A 15 25.12 -4.17 9.85
C LEU A 15 25.63 -4.21 8.41
N SER A 16 26.95 -4.26 8.23
CA SER A 16 27.59 -4.40 6.91
C SER A 16 27.16 -5.71 6.24
N ALA A 17 27.24 -6.83 6.94
CA ALA A 17 26.80 -8.13 6.42
C ALA A 17 25.31 -8.12 6.04
N LEU A 18 24.45 -7.50 6.86
CA LEU A 18 23.04 -7.33 6.58
C LEU A 18 22.79 -6.45 5.34
N ILE A 19 23.51 -5.34 5.19
CA ILE A 19 23.41 -4.47 4.00
C ILE A 19 23.81 -5.24 2.75
N ILE A 20 24.89 -6.03 2.79
CA ILE A 20 25.33 -6.88 1.68
C ILE A 20 24.23 -7.88 1.33
N TYR A 21 23.68 -8.58 2.32
CA TYR A 21 22.60 -9.53 2.12
C TYR A 21 21.34 -8.86 1.53
N LEU A 22 20.84 -7.78 2.13
CA LEU A 22 19.68 -7.05 1.61
C LEU A 22 19.93 -6.45 0.23
N SER A 23 21.18 -6.18 -0.14
CA SER A 23 21.52 -5.69 -1.48
C SER A 23 21.24 -6.74 -2.56
N SER A 24 21.47 -8.04 -2.30
CA SER A 24 21.17 -9.10 -3.27
C SER A 24 19.66 -9.18 -3.56
N PHE A 25 18.82 -8.81 -2.60
CA PHE A 25 17.37 -8.73 -2.76
C PHE A 25 16.86 -7.36 -3.18
N LYS A 26 17.72 -6.36 -3.47
CA LYS A 26 17.33 -4.97 -3.74
C LYS A 26 16.52 -4.31 -2.59
N LEU A 27 16.74 -4.75 -1.35
CA LEU A 27 16.05 -4.25 -0.15
C LEU A 27 16.91 -3.30 0.71
N LYS A 28 18.16 -3.02 0.33
CA LYS A 28 19.09 -2.19 1.12
C LYS A 28 18.59 -0.76 1.41
N ASN A 29 17.63 -0.24 0.64
CA ASN A 29 17.16 1.14 0.75
C ASN A 29 16.53 1.46 2.12
N ILE A 30 15.95 0.49 2.83
CA ILE A 30 15.43 0.73 4.20
C ILE A 30 16.53 1.18 5.17
N MET A 31 17.76 0.73 4.93
CA MET A 31 18.92 1.09 5.75
C MET A 31 19.32 2.57 5.60
N LYS A 32 18.79 3.28 4.59
CA LYS A 32 18.97 4.73 4.44
C LYS A 32 18.16 5.52 5.48
N ILE A 33 17.08 4.95 6.00
CA ILE A 33 16.23 5.57 7.03
C ILE A 33 16.81 5.26 8.41
N PHE A 34 18.08 5.59 8.61
CA PHE A 34 18.84 5.20 9.80
C PHE A 34 18.23 5.72 11.11
N LYS A 35 17.54 6.86 11.07
CA LYS A 35 16.79 7.43 12.20
C LYS A 35 15.73 6.50 12.80
N ASN A 36 15.27 5.48 12.05
CA ASN A 36 14.27 4.53 12.52
C ASN A 36 14.90 3.28 13.17
N MET A 37 16.24 3.17 13.18
CA MET A 37 16.94 2.12 13.90
C MET A 37 16.77 2.37 15.41
N LYS A 38 16.34 1.34 16.14
CA LYS A 38 16.21 1.41 17.59
C LYS A 38 17.19 0.46 18.23
N GLU A 39 17.86 0.92 19.28
CA GLU A 39 18.68 0.04 20.10
C GLU A 39 17.80 -1.03 20.73
N PHE A 40 18.27 -2.28 20.71
CA PHE A 40 17.66 -3.35 21.49
C PHE A 40 18.09 -3.20 22.95
N SER A 41 17.58 -2.18 23.64
CA SER A 41 17.92 -1.92 25.04
C SER A 41 17.04 -2.74 25.98
N THR A 42 17.67 -3.42 26.94
CA THR A 42 16.99 -4.15 28.03
C THR A 42 16.54 -3.22 29.17
N ASN A 43 16.91 -1.94 29.14
CA ASN A 43 16.61 -1.01 30.22
C ASN A 43 15.18 -0.46 30.17
N GLU A 44 14.58 -0.39 28.98
CA GLU A 44 13.23 0.18 28.80
C GLU A 44 12.10 -0.82 29.10
N CYS A 45 12.40 -2.12 28.98
CA CYS A 45 11.42 -3.19 29.09
C CYS A 45 11.83 -4.28 30.09
N MET A 46 10.86 -5.00 30.62
CA MET A 46 11.09 -6.22 31.41
C MET A 46 11.80 -7.25 30.55
N VAL A 47 12.89 -7.82 31.08
CA VAL A 47 13.64 -8.88 30.39
C VAL A 47 12.93 -10.20 30.63
N LEU A 48 12.25 -10.69 29.60
CA LEU A 48 11.65 -12.02 29.58
C LEU A 48 12.53 -12.91 28.70
N ASN A 49 13.20 -13.90 29.30
CA ASN A 49 14.01 -14.84 28.52
C ASN A 49 13.10 -15.83 27.76
N ALA A 50 13.68 -16.56 26.81
CA ALA A 50 12.94 -17.52 26.00
C ALA A 50 12.23 -18.60 26.83
N ALA A 51 12.85 -19.07 27.91
CA ALA A 51 12.27 -20.08 28.80
C ALA A 51 11.05 -19.52 29.55
N THR A 52 11.10 -18.26 30.00
CA THR A 52 9.98 -17.57 30.65
C THR A 52 8.83 -17.34 29.68
N LEU A 53 9.11 -16.85 28.47
CA LEU A 53 8.07 -16.65 27.44
C LEU A 53 7.35 -17.97 27.08
N LYS A 54 8.11 -19.07 27.05
CA LYS A 54 7.57 -20.41 26.79
C LYS A 54 6.82 -20.97 28.00
N GLY A 55 7.40 -20.88 29.20
CA GLY A 55 6.83 -21.42 30.43
C GLY A 55 5.54 -20.73 30.87
N LEU A 56 5.40 -19.43 30.58
CA LEU A 56 4.17 -18.66 30.80
C LEU A 56 3.20 -18.67 29.61
N GLU A 57 3.52 -19.41 28.54
CA GLU A 57 2.69 -19.50 27.32
C GLU A 57 2.27 -18.12 26.77
N VAL A 58 3.23 -17.19 26.73
CA VAL A 58 2.94 -15.77 26.44
C VAL A 58 2.44 -15.58 25.00
N LEU A 59 3.09 -16.26 24.05
CA LEU A 59 2.80 -16.11 22.61
C LEU A 59 2.14 -17.35 22.00
N LYS A 60 2.44 -18.52 22.54
CA LYS A 60 2.00 -19.84 22.05
C LYS A 60 1.89 -20.78 23.24
N ASN A 61 0.94 -21.72 23.17
CA ASN A 61 0.87 -22.79 24.16
C ASN A 61 1.99 -23.83 23.94
N ASN A 62 2.23 -24.67 24.95
CA ASN A 62 3.23 -25.73 24.91
C ASN A 62 2.70 -27.08 24.42
N SER A 63 1.38 -27.26 24.41
CA SER A 63 0.75 -28.54 24.02
C SER A 63 0.80 -28.80 22.51
N ASN A 64 0.54 -27.78 21.68
CA ASN A 64 0.51 -27.90 20.23
C ASN A 64 1.19 -26.73 19.49
N TYR A 65 1.87 -25.83 20.21
CA TYR A 65 2.62 -24.69 19.65
C TYR A 65 1.77 -23.72 18.79
N THR A 66 0.46 -23.69 19.02
CA THR A 66 -0.44 -22.70 18.43
C THR A 66 -0.66 -21.52 19.37
N GLU A 67 -1.20 -20.43 18.85
CA GLU A 67 -1.53 -19.25 19.67
C GLU A 67 -2.73 -19.53 20.58
N HIS A 68 -3.62 -20.47 20.24
CA HIS A 68 -4.83 -20.76 21.02
C HIS A 68 -4.49 -21.16 22.46
N GLY A 69 -5.12 -20.51 23.44
CA GLY A 69 -4.83 -20.73 24.87
C GLY A 69 -3.63 -19.96 25.43
N SER A 70 -2.85 -19.26 24.59
CA SER A 70 -1.78 -18.35 25.05
C SER A 70 -2.33 -17.02 25.59
N LEU A 71 -1.49 -16.27 26.32
CA LEU A 71 -1.84 -14.91 26.76
C LEU A 71 -2.16 -13.98 25.56
N LEU A 72 -1.37 -14.06 24.48
CA LEU A 72 -1.63 -13.32 23.25
C LEU A 72 -3.02 -13.61 22.69
N TRP A 73 -3.46 -14.87 22.68
CA TRP A 73 -4.79 -15.24 22.16
C TRP A 73 -5.94 -14.66 22.99
N ILE A 74 -5.79 -14.64 24.33
CA ILE A 74 -6.80 -14.05 25.22
C ILE A 74 -6.91 -12.54 24.96
N LEU A 75 -5.77 -11.85 24.89
CA LEU A 75 -5.72 -10.38 24.79
C LEU A 75 -5.95 -9.84 23.37
N ASN A 76 -5.68 -10.64 22.33
CA ASN A 76 -5.79 -10.17 20.96
C ASN A 76 -7.25 -9.99 20.52
N LYS A 77 -7.74 -8.75 20.65
CA LYS A 77 -9.00 -8.24 20.09
C LYS A 77 -8.74 -7.14 19.05
N THR A 78 -7.56 -7.15 18.44
CA THR A 78 -7.17 -6.13 17.47
C THR A 78 -7.96 -6.29 16.18
N LEU A 79 -8.24 -5.17 15.51
CA LEU A 79 -9.00 -5.14 14.26
C LEU A 79 -8.10 -5.12 13.01
N THR A 80 -6.80 -4.90 13.19
CA THR A 80 -5.84 -4.75 12.09
C THR A 80 -4.61 -5.61 12.32
N LYS A 81 -3.99 -6.07 11.23
CA LYS A 81 -2.79 -6.91 11.29
C LYS A 81 -1.57 -6.19 11.86
N PHE A 82 -1.42 -4.90 11.57
CA PHE A 82 -0.38 -4.07 12.18
C PHE A 82 -0.65 -3.82 13.68
N GLY A 83 -1.92 -3.74 14.10
CA GLY A 83 -2.31 -3.70 15.51
C GLY A 83 -1.96 -5.00 16.25
N GLU A 84 -2.24 -6.15 15.63
CA GLU A 84 -1.87 -7.48 16.13
C GLU A 84 -0.34 -7.60 16.33
N ARG A 85 0.44 -7.21 15.32
CA ARG A 85 1.91 -7.19 15.42
C ARG A 85 2.42 -6.30 16.54
N MET A 86 1.82 -5.11 16.71
CA MET A 86 2.18 -4.19 17.79
C MET A 86 1.82 -4.76 19.17
N LEU A 87 0.64 -5.35 19.33
CA LEU A 87 0.22 -5.98 20.59
C LEU A 87 1.14 -7.15 20.96
N LYS A 88 1.51 -7.98 19.98
CA LYS A 88 2.48 -9.07 20.17
C LYS A 88 3.82 -8.58 20.70
N LEU A 89 4.31 -7.44 20.18
CA LEU A 89 5.52 -6.79 20.69
C LEU A 89 5.34 -6.26 22.11
N TRP A 90 4.20 -5.64 22.42
CA TRP A 90 3.93 -5.09 23.77
C TRP A 90 3.86 -6.18 24.84
N ILE A 91 3.21 -7.31 24.53
CA ILE A 91 3.09 -8.44 25.46
C ILE A 91 4.46 -9.11 25.67
N ALA A 92 5.25 -9.28 24.61
CA ALA A 92 6.59 -9.87 24.70
C ALA A 92 7.62 -8.95 25.37
N LYS A 93 7.37 -7.63 25.40
CA LYS A 93 8.26 -6.61 25.97
C LYS A 93 7.49 -5.68 26.90
N PRO A 94 7.12 -6.14 28.12
CA PRO A 94 6.42 -5.31 29.08
C PRO A 94 7.24 -4.07 29.43
N LEU A 95 6.57 -2.93 29.62
CA LEU A 95 7.22 -1.66 29.97
C LEU A 95 7.77 -1.70 31.41
N LYS A 96 8.87 -0.99 31.66
CA LYS A 96 9.36 -0.68 33.02
C LYS A 96 9.03 0.72 33.49
N ASN A 97 8.83 1.66 32.55
CA ASN A 97 8.60 3.06 32.87
C ASN A 97 7.19 3.25 33.44
N LEU A 98 7.10 3.70 34.70
CA LEU A 98 5.83 3.90 35.40
C LEU A 98 4.89 4.84 34.64
N GLN A 99 5.38 6.01 34.20
CA GLN A 99 4.56 6.97 33.47
C GLN A 99 3.96 6.35 32.20
N CYS A 100 4.75 5.63 31.40
CA CYS A 100 4.25 4.97 30.20
C CYS A 100 3.21 3.87 30.49
N ILE A 101 3.31 3.19 31.64
CA ILE A 101 2.31 2.21 32.08
C ILE A 101 1.02 2.94 32.46
N GLU A 102 1.11 3.98 33.30
CA GLU A 102 -0.03 4.78 33.74
C GLU A 102 -0.74 5.43 32.56
N ASP A 103 -0.01 5.98 31.58
CA ASP A 103 -0.60 6.56 30.38
C ASP A 103 -1.45 5.55 29.60
N ARG A 104 -0.96 4.30 29.44
CA ARG A 104 -1.72 3.24 28.77
C ARG A 104 -2.94 2.85 29.57
N LEU A 105 -2.81 2.68 30.88
CA LEU A 105 -3.93 2.34 31.77
C LEU A 105 -5.00 3.43 31.74
N ASN A 106 -4.61 4.70 31.83
CA ASN A 106 -5.51 5.84 31.75
C ASN A 106 -6.28 5.90 30.43
N ILE A 107 -5.61 5.58 29.31
CA ILE A 107 -6.26 5.45 27.99
C ILE A 107 -7.27 4.31 27.99
N VAL A 108 -6.90 3.13 28.51
CA VAL A 108 -7.82 1.98 28.61
C VAL A 108 -9.03 2.32 29.47
N THR A 109 -8.83 2.94 30.63
CA THR A 109 -9.92 3.38 31.52
C THR A 109 -10.85 4.37 30.82
N GLU A 110 -10.32 5.36 30.09
CA GLU A 110 -11.15 6.26 29.30
C GLU A 110 -11.97 5.50 28.26
N LEU A 111 -11.34 4.60 27.48
CA LEU A 111 -12.03 3.83 26.45
C LEU A 111 -13.13 2.92 27.01
N MET A 112 -12.94 2.38 28.22
CA MET A 112 -13.93 1.52 28.88
C MET A 112 -15.15 2.29 29.39
N HIS A 113 -14.97 3.53 29.84
CA HIS A 113 -16.03 4.31 30.50
C HIS A 113 -16.61 5.42 29.64
N SER A 114 -16.06 5.66 28.45
CA SER A 114 -16.55 6.73 27.56
C SER A 114 -17.77 6.28 26.76
N GLU A 115 -18.80 7.12 26.76
CA GLU A 115 -19.98 6.99 25.89
C GLU A 115 -19.81 7.75 24.56
N SER A 116 -18.63 8.33 24.33
CA SER A 116 -18.32 9.12 23.14
C SER A 116 -18.52 8.31 21.85
N VAL A 117 -19.22 8.91 20.88
CA VAL A 117 -19.38 8.32 19.55
C VAL A 117 -18.06 8.26 18.78
N VAL A 118 -17.06 9.09 19.14
CA VAL A 118 -15.74 9.16 18.51
C VAL A 118 -15.07 7.79 18.49
N PHE A 119 -15.07 7.08 19.62
CA PHE A 119 -14.42 5.77 19.71
C PHE A 119 -15.10 4.70 18.85
N ARG A 120 -16.43 4.75 18.73
CA ARG A 120 -17.17 3.86 17.82
C ARG A 120 -16.84 4.13 16.35
N ILE A 121 -16.71 5.40 15.97
CA ILE A 121 -16.30 5.79 14.62
C ILE A 121 -14.89 5.28 14.33
N ILE A 122 -13.94 5.53 15.24
CA ILE A 122 -12.56 5.05 15.09
C ILE A 122 -12.51 3.52 14.95
N GLN A 123 -13.25 2.79 15.79
CA GLN A 123 -13.32 1.33 15.72
C GLN A 123 -13.84 0.86 14.35
N ASN A 124 -14.88 1.50 13.82
CA ASN A 124 -15.43 1.18 12.50
C ASN A 124 -14.45 1.46 11.36
N VAL A 125 -13.67 2.55 11.46
CA VAL A 125 -12.62 2.87 10.49
C VAL A 125 -11.54 1.79 10.53
N LEU A 126 -11.01 1.47 11.71
CA LEU A 126 -9.97 0.47 11.91
C LEU A 126 -10.40 -0.92 11.42
N GLY A 127 -11.65 -1.32 11.65
CA GLY A 127 -12.18 -2.63 11.25
C GLY A 127 -12.26 -2.86 9.73
N LYS A 128 -12.15 -1.81 8.93
CA LYS A 128 -12.19 -1.89 7.45
C LYS A 128 -10.81 -1.79 6.80
N LEU A 129 -9.75 -1.61 7.59
CA LEU A 129 -8.42 -1.36 7.04
C LEU A 129 -7.76 -2.66 6.54
N PRO A 130 -7.11 -2.62 5.37
CA PRO A 130 -6.21 -3.70 4.96
C PRO A 130 -4.92 -3.66 5.81
N ASP A 131 -3.99 -4.58 5.53
CA ASP A 131 -2.65 -4.53 6.13
C ASP A 131 -1.83 -3.38 5.49
N LEU A 132 -2.05 -2.16 5.99
CA LEU A 132 -1.43 -0.94 5.46
C LEU A 132 0.10 -1.00 5.53
N GLU A 133 0.66 -1.54 6.62
CA GLU A 133 2.12 -1.64 6.80
C GLU A 133 2.73 -2.53 5.72
N GLN A 134 2.10 -3.67 5.42
CA GLN A 134 2.58 -4.57 4.37
C GLN A 134 2.52 -3.92 2.98
N ILE A 135 1.40 -3.24 2.66
CA ILE A 135 1.23 -2.58 1.37
C ILE A 135 2.20 -1.39 1.24
N LEU A 136 2.40 -0.61 2.30
CA LEU A 136 3.38 0.49 2.35
C LEU A 136 4.81 -0.01 2.12
N CYS A 137 5.20 -1.14 2.73
CA CYS A 137 6.49 -1.77 2.43
C CYS A 137 6.58 -2.19 0.96
N GLY A 138 5.51 -2.77 0.40
CA GLY A 138 5.43 -3.11 -1.02
C GLY A 138 5.62 -1.90 -1.92
N ALA A 139 4.92 -0.79 -1.63
CA ALA A 139 5.01 0.47 -2.36
C ALA A 139 6.41 1.09 -2.27
N PHE A 140 7.03 1.11 -1.08
CA PHE A 140 8.38 1.63 -0.86
C PHE A 140 9.44 0.91 -1.71
N TYR A 141 9.26 -0.39 -1.98
CA TYR A 141 10.16 -1.17 -2.81
C TYR A 141 9.69 -1.33 -4.27
N HIS A 142 8.61 -0.67 -4.68
CA HIS A 142 7.98 -0.81 -6.00
C HIS A 142 7.63 -2.28 -6.34
N ARG A 143 7.11 -3.01 -5.35
CA ARG A 143 6.71 -4.43 -5.43
C ARG A 143 5.22 -4.66 -5.21
N CYS A 144 4.41 -3.62 -5.25
CA CYS A 144 2.95 -3.72 -5.15
C CYS A 144 2.29 -3.58 -6.52
N SER A 145 1.10 -4.18 -6.70
CA SER A 145 0.29 -3.95 -7.90
C SER A 145 -0.37 -2.56 -7.85
N CYS A 146 -0.89 -2.08 -8.99
CA CYS A 146 -1.73 -0.87 -9.03
C CYS A 146 -2.92 -0.96 -8.09
N ASN A 147 -3.57 -2.12 -8.06
CA ASN A 147 -4.71 -2.36 -7.20
C ASN A 147 -4.32 -2.27 -5.72
N ASP A 148 -3.17 -2.81 -5.34
CA ASP A 148 -2.69 -2.71 -3.94
C ASP A 148 -2.35 -1.26 -3.57
N LEU A 149 -1.66 -0.54 -4.46
CA LEU A 149 -1.35 0.87 -4.25
C LEU A 149 -2.63 1.72 -4.14
N PHE A 150 -3.61 1.48 -5.00
CA PHE A 150 -4.90 2.15 -4.94
C PHE A 150 -5.66 1.82 -3.65
N LYS A 151 -5.69 0.55 -3.21
CA LYS A 151 -6.28 0.17 -1.91
C LYS A 151 -5.62 0.91 -0.74
N LEU A 152 -4.29 1.07 -0.78
CA LEU A 152 -3.58 1.84 0.23
C LEU A 152 -4.01 3.31 0.23
N ILE A 153 -3.96 3.97 -0.94
CA ILE A 153 -4.32 5.38 -1.08
C ILE A 153 -5.79 5.60 -0.68
N GLN A 154 -6.69 4.73 -1.12
CA GLN A 154 -8.09 4.75 -0.74
C GLN A 154 -8.29 4.59 0.77
N ALA A 155 -7.61 3.62 1.40
CA ALA A 155 -7.71 3.42 2.84
C ALA A 155 -7.18 4.63 3.63
N LEU A 156 -6.05 5.20 3.22
CA LEU A 156 -5.47 6.40 3.84
C LEU A 156 -6.36 7.63 3.66
N ASN A 157 -6.94 7.84 2.47
CA ASN A 157 -7.88 8.93 2.23
C ASN A 157 -9.18 8.78 3.04
N ASN A 158 -9.67 7.54 3.21
CA ASN A 158 -10.81 7.26 4.08
C ASN A 158 -10.48 7.58 5.55
N ILE A 159 -9.32 7.14 6.06
CA ILE A 159 -8.86 7.48 7.42
C ILE A 159 -8.83 9.00 7.58
N ARG A 160 -8.17 9.71 6.66
CA ARG A 160 -8.06 11.17 6.71
C ARG A 160 -9.44 11.82 6.77
N THR A 161 -10.35 11.45 5.88
CA THR A 161 -11.68 12.06 5.76
C THR A 161 -12.49 11.85 7.04
N GLU A 162 -12.54 10.61 7.53
CA GLU A 162 -13.28 10.26 8.75
C GLU A 162 -12.72 10.99 9.98
N PHE A 163 -11.39 11.09 10.10
CA PHE A 163 -10.75 11.78 11.22
C PHE A 163 -10.91 13.31 11.15
N LEU A 164 -10.90 13.91 9.96
CA LEU A 164 -11.23 15.33 9.79
C LEU A 164 -12.66 15.63 10.25
N CYS A 165 -13.63 14.79 9.88
CA CYS A 165 -15.04 14.96 10.26
C CYS A 165 -15.29 14.90 11.77
N ILE A 166 -14.41 14.24 12.53
CA ILE A 166 -14.56 14.09 14.00
C ILE A 166 -13.52 14.89 14.80
N THR A 167 -12.74 15.77 14.16
CA THR A 167 -11.64 16.52 14.80
C THR A 167 -12.13 17.39 15.97
N ASP A 168 -13.25 18.10 15.81
CA ASP A 168 -13.83 18.92 16.88
C ASP A 168 -14.29 18.06 18.06
N LYS A 169 -14.93 16.91 17.75
CA LYS A 169 -15.38 15.95 18.77
C LYS A 169 -14.20 15.31 19.48
N ILE A 170 -13.12 14.97 18.78
CA ILE A 170 -11.89 14.48 19.42
C ILE A 170 -11.37 15.51 20.43
N THR A 171 -11.38 16.80 20.06
CA THR A 171 -10.87 17.86 20.92
C THR A 171 -11.67 18.01 22.21
N VAL A 172 -12.98 17.84 22.14
CA VAL A 172 -13.91 18.02 23.27
C VAL A 172 -14.11 16.75 24.09
N GLU A 173 -14.29 15.61 23.42
CA GLU A 173 -14.74 14.35 24.04
C GLU A 173 -13.58 13.45 24.48
N VAL A 174 -12.38 13.55 23.87
CA VAL A 174 -11.21 12.75 24.26
C VAL A 174 -10.43 13.47 25.35
N LYS A 175 -10.45 12.90 26.55
CA LYS A 175 -9.87 13.46 27.77
C LYS A 175 -8.37 13.21 27.83
N GLN A 176 -7.89 12.00 27.52
CA GLN A 176 -6.47 11.66 27.65
C GLN A 176 -5.62 12.43 26.62
N PRO A 177 -4.68 13.30 27.06
CA PRO A 177 -3.92 14.17 26.15
C PRO A 177 -3.11 13.40 25.12
N LYS A 178 -2.48 12.29 25.52
CA LYS A 178 -1.67 11.47 24.60
C LYS A 178 -2.51 10.87 23.48
N LEU A 179 -3.68 10.32 23.81
CA LEU A 179 -4.60 9.78 22.82
C LEU A 179 -5.13 10.90 21.91
N ARG A 180 -5.60 12.01 22.49
CA ARG A 180 -6.09 13.17 21.75
C ARG A 180 -5.07 13.68 20.74
N ASN A 181 -3.82 13.87 21.14
CA ASN A 181 -2.76 14.35 20.25
C ASN A 181 -2.51 13.38 19.09
N ILE A 182 -2.41 12.08 19.36
CA ILE A 182 -2.25 11.06 18.31
C ILE A 182 -3.39 11.14 17.30
N LEU A 183 -4.64 11.23 17.78
CA LEU A 183 -5.82 11.27 16.90
C LEU A 183 -5.89 12.56 16.07
N LEU A 184 -5.49 13.71 16.65
CA LEU A 184 -5.47 15.00 15.96
C LEU A 184 -4.32 15.14 14.94
N ASP A 185 -3.22 14.40 15.12
CA ASP A 185 -2.10 14.42 14.19
C ASP A 185 -2.34 13.54 12.94
N ILE A 186 -3.25 12.55 13.01
CA ILE A 186 -3.52 11.63 11.89
C ILE A 186 -3.93 12.36 10.60
N PRO A 187 -4.91 13.29 10.59
CA PRO A 187 -5.25 14.04 9.38
C PRO A 187 -4.06 14.79 8.79
N ARG A 188 -3.25 15.44 9.64
CA ARG A 188 -2.09 16.23 9.23
C ARG A 188 -1.02 15.39 8.55
N LEU A 189 -0.80 14.18 9.07
CA LEU A 189 0.14 13.22 8.49
C LEU A 189 -0.32 12.68 7.13
N LEU A 190 -1.58 12.90 6.76
CA LEU A 190 -2.19 12.39 5.54
C LEU A 190 -2.63 13.51 4.59
N ASP A 191 -2.26 14.77 4.83
CA ASP A 191 -2.82 15.93 4.10
C ASP A 191 -2.65 15.84 2.57
N ASP A 192 -1.54 15.26 2.11
CA ASP A 192 -1.20 15.09 0.69
C ASP A 192 -1.95 13.94 0.02
N ILE A 193 -2.52 12.98 0.79
CA ILE A 193 -3.10 11.76 0.22
C ILE A 193 -4.29 12.03 -0.72
N LYS A 194 -4.99 13.13 -0.49
CA LYS A 194 -6.16 13.51 -1.28
C LYS A 194 -5.80 13.80 -2.73
N GLU A 195 -4.67 14.46 -2.97
CA GLU A 195 -4.18 14.77 -4.31
C GLU A 195 -3.90 13.48 -5.11
N TYR A 196 -3.26 12.50 -4.45
CA TYR A 196 -3.04 11.19 -5.06
C TYR A 196 -4.33 10.43 -5.32
N TYR A 197 -5.28 10.46 -4.37
CA TYR A 197 -6.56 9.76 -4.50
C TYR A 197 -7.40 10.33 -5.65
N ASP A 198 -7.50 11.66 -5.75
CA ASP A 198 -8.35 12.34 -6.72
C ASP A 198 -7.83 12.20 -8.16
N ASN A 199 -6.55 11.85 -8.36
CA ASN A 199 -5.95 11.70 -9.69
C ASN A 199 -5.86 10.25 -10.20
N ILE A 200 -6.31 9.25 -9.43
CA ILE A 200 -6.27 7.84 -9.85
C ILE A 200 -7.63 7.36 -10.33
N ASP A 201 -7.67 6.74 -11.52
CA ASP A 201 -8.85 6.04 -12.02
C ASP A 201 -9.03 4.71 -11.26
N PRO A 202 -10.12 4.54 -10.49
CA PRO A 202 -10.35 3.34 -9.70
C PRO A 202 -10.54 2.07 -10.54
N LYS A 203 -11.08 2.19 -11.75
CA LYS A 203 -11.32 1.06 -12.65
C LYS A 203 -10.00 0.62 -13.26
N ALA A 204 -9.23 1.55 -13.82
CA ALA A 204 -7.93 1.25 -14.40
C ALA A 204 -6.98 0.65 -13.35
N ALA A 205 -6.98 1.17 -12.12
CA ALA A 205 -6.16 0.61 -11.03
C ALA A 205 -6.52 -0.84 -10.67
N LYS A 206 -7.82 -1.18 -10.65
CA LYS A 206 -8.31 -2.54 -10.37
C LYS A 206 -8.00 -3.52 -11.49
N GLU A 207 -8.11 -3.06 -12.74
CA GLU A 207 -7.84 -3.86 -13.94
C GLU A 207 -6.34 -3.98 -14.26
N GLY A 208 -5.50 -3.16 -13.61
CA GLY A 208 -4.06 -3.11 -13.87
C GLY A 208 -3.71 -2.37 -15.17
N ASP A 209 -4.60 -1.49 -15.63
CA ASP A 209 -4.36 -0.65 -16.81
C ASP A 209 -3.50 0.57 -16.44
N PHE A 210 -2.17 0.36 -16.47
CA PHE A 210 -1.19 1.41 -16.19
C PHE A 210 -1.27 2.59 -17.16
N ALA A 211 -1.72 2.39 -18.40
CA ALA A 211 -1.76 3.45 -19.39
C ALA A 211 -2.85 4.50 -19.06
N ASN A 212 -3.93 4.06 -18.43
CA ASN A 212 -5.09 4.88 -18.12
C ASN A 212 -5.30 5.10 -16.62
N ILE A 213 -4.29 4.81 -15.79
CA ILE A 213 -4.41 4.94 -14.33
C ILE A 213 -4.57 6.37 -13.85
N PHE A 214 -4.05 7.36 -14.57
CA PHE A 214 -4.15 8.77 -14.21
C PHE A 214 -5.32 9.43 -14.93
N LEU A 215 -6.20 10.09 -14.16
CA LEU A 215 -7.32 10.87 -14.67
C LEU A 215 -6.83 12.16 -15.35
N SER A 216 -5.86 12.83 -14.74
CA SER A 216 -5.14 13.97 -15.32
C SER A 216 -3.67 13.62 -15.54
N THR A 217 -3.19 13.85 -16.76
CA THR A 217 -1.77 13.72 -17.12
C THR A 217 -1.03 15.05 -17.08
N SER A 218 -1.65 16.13 -16.58
CA SER A 218 -1.07 17.49 -16.59
C SER A 218 0.24 17.60 -15.79
N LEU A 219 0.44 16.73 -14.80
CA LEU A 219 1.67 16.64 -14.01
C LEU A 219 2.77 15.82 -14.70
N TYR A 220 2.46 15.16 -15.82
CA TYR A 220 3.30 14.19 -16.51
C TYR A 220 3.40 14.52 -18.01
N PRO A 221 4.17 15.56 -18.38
CA PRO A 221 4.21 16.05 -19.77
C PRO A 221 4.67 14.99 -20.76
N ASP A 222 5.61 14.11 -20.37
CA ASP A 222 6.07 13.02 -21.21
C ASP A 222 4.97 11.98 -21.48
N LEU A 223 4.15 11.68 -20.48
CA LEU A 223 3.02 10.77 -20.63
C LEU A 223 1.94 11.38 -21.53
N GLU A 224 1.64 12.67 -21.34
CA GLU A 224 0.68 13.39 -22.17
C GLU A 224 1.13 13.43 -23.63
N ARG A 225 2.42 13.69 -23.88
CA ARG A 225 3.01 13.63 -25.21
C ARG A 225 2.86 12.24 -25.83
N CYS A 226 3.19 11.18 -25.11
CA CYS A 226 3.08 9.81 -25.63
C CYS A 226 1.62 9.46 -25.97
N LYS A 227 0.66 9.83 -25.11
CA LYS A 227 -0.77 9.65 -25.40
C LYS A 227 -1.19 10.41 -26.65
N HIS A 228 -0.73 11.65 -26.81
CA HIS A 228 -1.04 12.45 -27.99
C HIS A 228 -0.47 11.85 -29.28
N GLU A 229 0.78 11.37 -29.25
CA GLU A 229 1.41 10.69 -30.39
C GLU A 229 0.65 9.41 -30.80
N ILE A 230 0.16 8.63 -29.82
CA ILE A 230 -0.69 7.45 -30.07
C ILE A 230 -1.99 7.88 -30.79
N ILE A 231 -2.71 8.87 -30.26
CA ILE A 231 -3.96 9.36 -30.85
C ILE A 231 -3.74 9.85 -32.29
N LEU A 232 -2.63 10.55 -32.54
CA LEU A 232 -2.27 11.01 -33.90
C LEU A 232 -2.00 9.84 -34.85
N ALA A 233 -1.32 8.80 -34.39
CA ALA A 233 -1.07 7.60 -35.18
C ALA A 233 -2.38 6.84 -35.50
N GLU A 234 -3.26 6.69 -34.51
CA GLU A 234 -4.58 6.08 -34.67
C GLU A 234 -5.45 6.86 -35.67
N LYS A 235 -5.45 8.20 -35.57
CA LYS A 235 -6.14 9.06 -36.54
C LYS A 235 -5.60 8.88 -37.95
N LYS A 236 -4.27 8.82 -38.13
CA LYS A 236 -3.65 8.56 -39.44
C LYS A 236 -4.09 7.20 -40.01
N LEU A 237 -4.24 6.17 -39.18
CA LEU A 237 -4.74 4.86 -39.60
C LEU A 237 -6.21 4.93 -40.03
N ASP A 238 -7.05 5.67 -39.32
CA ASP A 238 -8.45 5.89 -39.71
C ASP A 238 -8.57 6.70 -41.01
N ASP A 239 -7.73 7.72 -41.21
CA ASP A 239 -7.67 8.54 -42.42
C ASP A 239 -7.27 7.74 -43.67
N LEU A 240 -6.61 6.57 -43.50
CA LEU A 240 -6.30 5.64 -44.60
C LEU A 240 -7.48 4.77 -45.02
N ARG A 241 -8.51 4.60 -44.17
CA ARG A 241 -9.64 3.70 -44.43
C ARG A 241 -10.38 4.02 -45.72
N PRO A 242 -10.69 5.29 -46.07
CA PRO A 242 -11.36 5.59 -47.34
C PRO A 242 -10.54 5.17 -48.57
N LYS A 243 -9.20 5.24 -48.49
CA LYS A 243 -8.31 4.78 -49.57
C LYS A 243 -8.35 3.25 -49.67
N ILE A 244 -8.27 2.54 -48.54
CA ILE A 244 -8.38 1.09 -48.46
C ILE A 244 -9.73 0.60 -49.01
N CYS A 245 -10.83 1.22 -48.61
CA CYS A 245 -12.18 0.92 -49.11
C CYS A 245 -12.26 1.02 -50.65
N LYS A 246 -11.61 2.03 -51.24
CA LYS A 246 -11.57 2.23 -52.70
C LYS A 246 -10.74 1.16 -53.40
N VAL A 247 -9.56 0.85 -52.88
CA VAL A 247 -8.64 -0.15 -53.46
C VAL A 247 -9.28 -1.54 -53.42
N LEU A 248 -9.81 -1.95 -52.27
CA LEU A 248 -10.38 -3.28 -52.08
C LEU A 248 -11.86 -3.39 -52.50
N ARG A 249 -12.52 -2.28 -52.83
CA ARG A 249 -13.96 -2.21 -53.12
C ARG A 249 -14.83 -2.77 -51.97
N LEU A 250 -14.41 -2.51 -50.74
CA LEU A 250 -15.09 -2.95 -49.51
C LEU A 250 -15.75 -1.74 -48.82
N PRO A 251 -17.03 -1.42 -49.14
CA PRO A 251 -17.73 -0.33 -48.48
C PRO A 251 -17.95 -0.66 -47.00
N GLY A 252 -17.68 0.30 -46.11
CA GLY A 252 -17.87 0.12 -44.68
C GLY A 252 -16.80 -0.69 -43.95
N PHE A 253 -15.64 -0.93 -44.59
CA PHE A 253 -14.49 -1.61 -43.95
C PHE A 253 -14.13 -1.01 -42.59
N LYS A 254 -13.91 -1.90 -41.62
CA LYS A 254 -13.35 -1.63 -40.29
C LYS A 254 -12.18 -2.57 -40.07
N TYR A 255 -11.13 -2.05 -39.44
CA TYR A 255 -10.04 -2.88 -39.00
C TYR A 255 -10.53 -3.93 -37.99
N VAL A 256 -9.93 -5.12 -38.02
CA VAL A 256 -10.20 -6.19 -37.06
C VAL A 256 -8.99 -6.43 -36.17
N THR A 257 -9.24 -7.05 -35.02
CA THR A 257 -8.20 -7.51 -34.10
C THR A 257 -8.33 -9.01 -33.92
N VAL A 258 -7.30 -9.77 -34.28
CA VAL A 258 -7.29 -11.24 -34.18
C VAL A 258 -6.07 -11.64 -33.35
N ALA A 259 -6.28 -12.45 -32.32
CA ALA A 259 -5.20 -12.92 -31.42
C ALA A 259 -4.29 -11.79 -30.87
N GLY A 260 -4.86 -10.61 -30.60
CA GLY A 260 -4.13 -9.45 -30.08
C GLY A 260 -3.45 -8.57 -31.14
N GLN A 261 -3.42 -9.00 -32.41
CA GLN A 261 -2.88 -8.21 -33.50
C GLN A 261 -3.95 -7.25 -34.04
N LYS A 262 -3.71 -5.95 -33.83
CA LYS A 262 -4.64 -4.86 -34.17
C LYS A 262 -4.44 -4.38 -35.61
N TYR A 263 -5.42 -3.61 -36.09
CA TYR A 263 -5.39 -2.94 -37.40
C TYR A 263 -5.28 -3.88 -38.60
N LEU A 264 -5.82 -5.09 -38.49
CA LEU A 264 -5.82 -6.06 -39.58
C LEU A 264 -6.92 -5.74 -40.60
N ILE A 265 -6.65 -6.07 -41.87
CA ILE A 265 -7.60 -5.96 -42.97
C ILE A 265 -8.07 -7.37 -43.31
N GLU A 266 -9.31 -7.70 -42.94
CA GLU A 266 -9.90 -9.00 -43.23
C GLU A 266 -10.60 -8.96 -44.58
N ILE A 267 -10.32 -9.97 -45.41
CA ILE A 267 -10.91 -10.12 -46.74
C ILE A 267 -11.42 -11.56 -46.94
N PRO A 268 -12.53 -11.77 -47.65
CA PRO A 268 -12.97 -13.10 -48.03
C PRO A 268 -11.96 -13.83 -48.91
N ASN A 269 -11.78 -15.14 -48.70
CA ASN A 269 -10.81 -15.97 -49.45
C ASN A 269 -11.05 -15.97 -50.97
N ASN A 270 -12.28 -15.75 -51.42
CA ASN A 270 -12.61 -15.67 -52.84
C ASN A 270 -12.17 -14.33 -53.49
N TYR A 271 -11.72 -13.34 -52.71
CA TYR A 271 -11.32 -12.01 -53.18
C TYR A 271 -9.82 -11.73 -53.05
N ILE A 272 -8.99 -12.76 -52.82
CA ILE A 272 -7.54 -12.62 -52.66
C ILE A 272 -6.89 -11.98 -53.90
N SER A 273 -7.40 -12.25 -55.10
CA SER A 273 -6.89 -11.66 -56.35
C SER A 273 -7.04 -10.15 -56.45
N GLY A 274 -7.89 -9.53 -55.62
CA GLY A 274 -8.10 -8.08 -55.57
C GLY A 274 -7.15 -7.33 -54.62
N VAL A 275 -6.29 -8.04 -53.89
CA VAL A 275 -5.35 -7.44 -52.94
C VAL A 275 -4.08 -6.97 -53.67
N PRO A 276 -3.58 -5.76 -53.41
CA PRO A 276 -2.32 -5.30 -53.96
C PRO A 276 -1.11 -6.18 -53.58
N ASN A 277 -0.19 -6.38 -54.50
CA ASN A 277 0.97 -7.27 -54.32
C ASN A 277 1.98 -6.76 -53.28
N ASP A 278 1.95 -5.47 -52.94
CA ASP A 278 2.80 -4.84 -51.93
C ASP A 278 2.27 -5.03 -50.49
N TRP A 279 1.12 -5.71 -50.32
CA TRP A 279 0.52 -5.97 -49.02
C TRP A 279 1.01 -7.28 -48.41
N LEU A 280 1.26 -7.27 -47.11
CA LEU A 280 1.77 -8.43 -46.39
C LEU A 280 0.63 -9.26 -45.79
N LYS A 281 0.58 -10.55 -46.15
CA LYS A 281 -0.35 -11.50 -45.52
C LYS A 281 0.14 -11.86 -44.12
N ILE A 282 -0.69 -11.60 -43.11
CA ILE A 282 -0.35 -11.81 -41.70
C ILE A 282 -0.89 -13.13 -41.15
N SER A 283 -2.17 -13.43 -41.42
CA SER A 283 -2.84 -14.67 -41.01
C SER A 283 -3.70 -15.20 -42.16
N ALA A 284 -4.03 -16.49 -42.11
CA ALA A 284 -4.81 -17.22 -43.10
C ALA A 284 -6.13 -17.68 -42.49
#